data_AF-A0A537RAB0-F1
#
_entry.id   AF-A0A537RAB0-F1
#
_cell.length_a   1.000
_cell.length_b   1.000
_cell.length_c   1.000
_cell.angle_alpha   90.00
_cell.angle_beta   90.00
_cell.angle_gamma   90.00
#
_symmetry.space_group_name_H-M   'P 1'
#
loop_
_entity.id
_entity.type
_entity.pdbx_description
1 polymer ?
#
loop_
_entity_poly.entity_id
_entity_poly.type
_entity_poly.pdbx_seq_one_letter_code
_entity_poly.pdbx_strand_id
1 'polypeptide(L)'
;RHSRGYTPEWVGMADYKGQIVHPQNWPEDLDYAAKKIVVIGSGATAATLIPAIAPECGHVTMLQRSPTYFRTGRNAVEIADELRELDIDETWIHEIVRKKILHDQAVFTDRSFTEPEAVKQELLAAVRAYLGPDYDIETHFTPKYRPWRQRIAFIPDGDFLEAIRAGKASVVTDEIEKFTEGGILLRSGRILEADIIVTATGFNLNVLGDINFVIDEKPLVFADTVTYRGMMFTGVPNMAWVFGYFRASWTLRADLVADFVCRLLNHMKEKGARKVTPRLRPEDKDMPLLPWIDPENFNPGYMMRSMHLLPKRGDKPEWQHTQDYWTEKDQFPAADLDDGCFAYE
;
A
#
# COMPACT_ATOMS: atom_id res chain seq x y z
N ARG A 1 0.55 16.75 -1.72
CA ARG A 1 0.75 17.22 -0.32
C ARG A 1 0.93 16.08 0.65
N HIS A 2 2.19 15.79 1.00
CA HIS A 2 2.56 14.77 1.97
C HIS A 2 1.97 15.01 3.38
N SER A 3 1.95 16.26 3.86
CA SER A 3 1.54 16.60 5.23
C SER A 3 0.04 16.58 5.50
N ARG A 4 -0.78 16.24 4.50
CA ARG A 4 -2.24 16.23 4.63
C ARG A 4 -2.81 14.86 4.28
N GLY A 5 -3.46 14.27 5.29
CA GLY A 5 -4.33 13.12 5.14
C GLY A 5 -5.41 13.35 4.09
N TYR A 6 -5.98 12.25 3.59
CA TYR A 6 -7.13 12.35 2.71
C TYR A 6 -8.40 12.18 3.53
N THR A 7 -9.13 13.27 3.75
CA THR A 7 -10.46 13.26 4.36
C THR A 7 -11.48 13.67 3.30
N PRO A 8 -12.41 12.80 2.91
CA PRO A 8 -13.57 13.19 2.12
C PRO A 8 -14.39 14.27 2.82
N GLU A 9 -15.03 15.15 2.05
CA GLU A 9 -16.06 16.03 2.56
C GLU A 9 -17.39 15.26 2.63
N TRP A 10 -18.06 15.29 3.79
CA TRP A 10 -19.38 14.69 3.97
C TRP A 10 -20.41 15.76 4.34
N VAL A 11 -21.66 15.53 3.91
CA VAL A 11 -22.79 16.40 4.27
C VAL A 11 -22.95 16.41 5.80
N GLY A 12 -23.12 17.60 6.38
CA GLY A 12 -23.31 17.79 7.83
C GLY A 12 -22.04 17.64 8.67
N MET A 13 -20.86 17.40 8.06
CA MET A 13 -19.62 17.19 8.81
C MET A 13 -19.24 18.40 9.68
N ALA A 14 -19.53 19.61 9.20
CA ALA A 14 -19.31 20.86 9.94
C ALA A 14 -20.28 21.04 11.13
N ASP A 15 -21.39 20.31 11.16
CA ASP A 15 -22.42 20.43 12.21
C ASP A 15 -22.17 19.49 13.38
N TYR A 16 -21.28 18.49 13.22
CA TYR A 16 -20.91 17.55 14.27
C TYR A 16 -20.30 18.26 15.47
N LYS A 17 -20.81 17.96 16.68
CA LYS A 17 -20.42 18.64 17.93
C LYS A 17 -19.30 17.91 18.68
N GLY A 18 -19.02 16.66 18.31
CA GLY A 18 -17.87 15.91 18.84
C GLY A 18 -16.57 16.26 18.13
N GLN A 19 -15.53 15.47 18.40
CA GLN A 19 -14.21 15.72 17.84
C GLN A 19 -13.94 14.88 16.59
N ILE A 20 -13.41 15.50 15.53
CA ILE A 20 -12.96 14.79 14.33
C ILE A 20 -11.44 14.76 14.31
N VAL A 21 -10.85 13.56 14.21
CA VAL A 21 -9.40 13.34 14.23
C VAL A 21 -8.97 12.59 12.99
N HIS A 22 -7.92 13.06 12.31
CA HIS A 22 -7.26 12.30 11.25
C HIS A 22 -6.00 11.63 11.82
N PRO A 23 -5.79 10.31 11.68
CA PRO A 23 -4.66 9.59 12.30
C PRO A 23 -3.27 10.15 11.99
N GLN A 24 -3.07 10.73 10.79
CA GLN A 24 -1.81 11.38 10.43
C GLN A 24 -1.44 12.58 11.32
N ASN A 25 -2.43 13.22 11.95
CA ASN A 25 -2.26 14.36 12.85
C ASN A 25 -2.96 14.07 14.18
N TRP A 26 -2.63 12.93 14.80
CA TRP A 26 -3.21 12.51 16.07
C TRP A 26 -2.84 13.49 17.20
N PRO A 27 -3.82 14.10 17.91
CA PRO A 27 -3.52 15.00 19.03
C PRO A 27 -2.87 14.25 20.19
N GLU A 28 -1.81 14.82 20.77
CA GLU A 28 -1.08 14.21 21.89
C GLU A 28 -1.92 14.12 23.17
N ASP A 29 -2.86 15.05 23.35
CA ASP A 29 -3.74 15.19 24.52
C ASP A 29 -5.16 14.66 24.28
N LEU A 30 -5.35 13.83 23.25
CA LEU A 30 -6.66 13.26 22.95
C LEU A 30 -7.12 12.30 24.06
N ASP A 31 -8.03 12.78 24.91
CA ASP A 31 -8.74 11.92 25.85
C ASP A 31 -9.85 11.15 25.13
N TYR A 32 -9.71 9.82 25.06
CA TYR A 32 -10.70 8.91 24.49
C TYR A 32 -11.26 7.92 25.52
N ALA A 33 -10.95 8.08 26.81
CA ALA A 33 -11.38 7.17 27.86
C ALA A 33 -12.91 7.16 27.98
N ALA A 34 -13.51 5.97 28.04
CA ALA A 34 -14.96 5.75 28.12
C ALA A 34 -15.82 6.39 26.99
N LYS A 35 -15.21 6.99 25.95
CA LYS A 35 -15.92 7.62 24.83
C LYS A 35 -16.35 6.60 23.77
N LYS A 36 -17.43 6.92 23.05
CA LYS A 36 -17.85 6.23 21.83
C LYS A 36 -17.06 6.77 20.65
N ILE A 37 -16.39 5.89 19.92
CA ILE A 37 -15.52 6.26 18.80
C ILE A 37 -16.00 5.58 17.53
N VAL A 38 -16.09 6.34 16.44
CA VAL A 38 -16.30 5.76 15.10
C VAL A 38 -15.04 5.98 14.27
N VAL A 39 -14.43 4.89 13.79
CA VAL A 39 -13.26 4.92 12.89
C VAL A 39 -13.74 4.67 11.47
N ILE A 40 -13.64 5.68 10.60
CA ILE A 40 -14.03 5.59 9.19
C ILE A 40 -12.84 5.07 8.37
N GLY A 41 -12.98 3.85 7.85
CA GLY A 41 -11.97 3.16 7.04
C GLY A 41 -11.61 1.78 7.62
N SER A 42 -11.16 0.88 6.75
CA SER A 42 -10.80 -0.51 7.10
C SER A 42 -9.37 -0.89 6.67
N GLY A 43 -8.53 0.11 6.38
CA GLY A 43 -7.13 -0.11 6.02
C GLY A 43 -6.25 -0.44 7.24
N ALA A 44 -4.95 -0.57 7.00
CA ALA A 44 -3.97 -0.89 8.04
C ALA A 44 -3.99 0.10 9.23
N THR A 45 -4.27 1.38 8.99
CA THR A 45 -4.40 2.37 10.07
C THR A 45 -5.55 2.04 11.01
N ALA A 46 -6.72 1.63 10.51
CA ALA A 46 -7.82 1.23 11.36
C ALA A 46 -7.51 -0.08 12.11
N ALA A 47 -6.92 -1.05 11.41
CA ALA A 47 -6.54 -2.36 11.95
C ALA A 47 -5.55 -2.27 13.12
N THR A 48 -4.71 -1.24 13.15
CA THR A 48 -3.71 -1.00 14.21
C THR A 48 -4.23 -0.06 15.30
N LEU A 49 -4.97 0.98 14.91
CA LEU A 49 -5.50 1.96 15.86
C LEU A 49 -6.58 1.37 16.76
N ILE A 50 -7.51 0.61 16.20
CA ILE A 50 -8.67 0.08 16.94
C ILE A 50 -8.25 -0.79 18.13
N PRO A 51 -7.43 -1.84 17.96
CA PRO A 51 -7.01 -2.66 19.10
C PRO A 51 -6.21 -1.87 20.14
N ALA A 52 -5.47 -0.83 19.73
CA ALA A 52 -4.72 0.01 20.65
C ALA A 52 -5.61 0.87 21.57
N ILE A 53 -6.74 1.39 21.08
CA ILE A 53 -7.64 2.27 21.85
C ILE A 53 -8.81 1.51 22.52
N ALA A 54 -9.15 0.32 22.01
CA ALA A 54 -10.29 -0.48 22.48
C ALA A 54 -10.28 -0.78 24.01
N PRO A 55 -9.13 -1.01 24.68
CA PRO A 55 -9.12 -1.29 26.12
C PRO A 55 -9.59 -0.11 27.00
N GLU A 56 -9.37 1.13 26.55
CA GLU A 56 -9.59 2.34 27.34
C GLU A 56 -10.84 3.11 26.92
N CYS A 57 -11.23 3.03 25.64
CA CYS A 57 -12.45 3.68 25.16
C CYS A 57 -13.72 2.98 25.67
N GLY A 58 -14.85 3.67 25.57
CA GLY A 58 -16.16 3.10 25.93
C GLY A 58 -16.59 2.04 24.93
N HIS A 59 -16.49 2.36 23.64
CA HIS A 59 -16.70 1.44 22.52
C HIS A 59 -16.13 2.02 21.23
N VAL A 60 -15.57 1.19 20.36
CA VAL A 60 -15.06 1.62 19.05
C VAL A 60 -15.74 0.88 17.90
N THR A 61 -16.31 1.63 16.95
CA THR A 61 -16.94 1.08 15.75
C THR A 61 -16.12 1.39 14.52
N MET A 62 -15.63 0.35 13.83
CA MET A 62 -15.07 0.50 12.49
C MET A 62 -16.21 0.65 11.48
N LEU A 63 -16.34 1.82 10.86
CA LEU A 63 -17.24 2.05 9.75
C LEU A 63 -16.48 1.93 8.43
N GLN A 64 -16.92 1.01 7.58
CA GLN A 64 -16.30 0.78 6.28
C GLN A 64 -17.34 0.75 5.16
N ARG A 65 -16.96 1.24 3.97
CA ARG A 65 -17.76 1.09 2.76
C ARG A 65 -17.51 -0.25 2.08
N SER A 66 -16.26 -0.71 2.08
CA SER A 66 -15.84 -1.94 1.43
C SER A 66 -14.93 -2.70 2.39
N PRO A 67 -15.18 -3.99 2.64
CA PRO A 67 -14.29 -4.81 3.46
C PRO A 67 -12.86 -4.85 2.92
N THR A 68 -11.91 -5.05 3.84
CA THR A 68 -10.50 -5.33 3.56
C THR A 68 -10.19 -6.77 3.96
N TYR A 69 -9.28 -7.44 3.24
CA TYR A 69 -8.75 -8.73 3.69
C TYR A 69 -7.79 -8.54 4.85
N PHE A 70 -7.93 -9.41 5.86
CA PHE A 70 -7.02 -9.48 6.99
C PHE A 70 -6.27 -10.80 7.01
N ARG A 71 -5.00 -10.73 7.39
CA ARG A 71 -4.18 -11.89 7.74
C ARG A 71 -3.87 -11.81 9.22
N THR A 72 -4.06 -12.91 9.94
CA THR A 72 -3.67 -13.04 11.35
C THR A 72 -2.36 -13.83 11.44
N GLY A 73 -1.65 -13.66 12.55
CA GLY A 73 -0.42 -14.40 12.83
C GLY A 73 0.28 -13.81 14.05
N ARG A 74 1.28 -14.53 14.56
CA ARG A 74 2.06 -14.03 15.69
C ARG A 74 2.84 -12.78 15.31
N ASN A 75 3.01 -11.87 16.26
CA ASN A 75 3.94 -10.74 16.09
C ASN A 75 5.40 -11.15 16.34
N ALA A 76 5.83 -12.23 15.68
CA ALA A 76 7.14 -12.83 15.82
C ALA A 76 7.51 -13.60 14.54
N VAL A 77 8.78 -13.96 14.41
CA VAL A 77 9.27 -14.79 13.30
C VAL A 77 9.72 -16.13 13.88
N GLU A 78 8.83 -17.12 13.85
CA GLU A 78 9.03 -18.40 14.55
C GLU A 78 10.33 -19.10 14.16
N ILE A 79 10.65 -19.14 12.86
CA ILE A 79 11.91 -19.73 12.41
C ILE A 79 13.14 -18.98 12.93
N ALA A 80 13.05 -17.68 13.17
CA ALA A 80 14.17 -16.92 13.72
C ALA A 80 14.40 -17.32 15.18
N ASP A 81 13.32 -17.49 15.94
CA ASP A 81 13.36 -17.92 17.34
C ASP A 81 13.93 -19.36 17.43
N GLU A 82 13.44 -20.29 16.59
CA GLU A 82 13.97 -21.66 16.51
C GLU A 82 15.47 -21.70 16.17
N LEU A 83 15.93 -20.89 15.22
CA LEU A 83 17.35 -20.86 14.84
C LEU A 83 18.23 -20.24 15.94
N ARG A 84 17.72 -19.26 16.70
CA ARG A 84 18.41 -18.71 17.87
C ARG A 84 18.53 -19.72 18.99
N GLU A 85 17.47 -20.51 19.24
CA GLU A 85 17.50 -21.60 20.23
C GLU A 85 18.51 -22.70 19.87
N LEU A 86 18.84 -22.84 18.58
CA LEU A 86 19.84 -23.77 18.07
C LEU A 86 21.26 -23.16 18.01
N ASP A 87 21.49 -21.98 18.60
CA ASP A 87 22.77 -21.26 18.59
C ASP A 87 23.34 -21.01 17.18
N ILE A 88 22.47 -20.82 16.18
CA ILE A 88 22.89 -20.46 14.82
C ILE A 88 23.34 -18.99 14.80
N ASP A 89 24.42 -18.70 14.07
CA ASP A 89 24.93 -17.34 13.91
C ASP A 89 23.88 -16.39 13.27
N GLU A 90 23.77 -15.17 13.79
CA GLU A 90 22.78 -14.17 13.35
C GLU A 90 22.87 -13.83 11.86
N THR A 91 24.06 -13.96 11.24
CA THR A 91 24.21 -13.77 9.79
C THR A 91 23.43 -14.82 9.01
N TRP A 92 23.51 -16.08 9.44
CA TRP A 92 22.75 -17.17 8.83
C TRP A 92 21.27 -17.08 9.15
N ILE A 93 20.90 -16.67 10.37
CA ILE A 93 19.50 -16.43 10.76
C ILE A 93 18.89 -15.39 9.81
N HIS A 94 19.53 -14.23 9.65
CA HIS A 94 19.04 -13.17 8.79
C HIS A 94 18.87 -13.65 7.33
N GLU A 95 19.86 -14.36 6.79
CA GLU A 95 19.79 -14.87 5.42
C GLU A 95 18.69 -15.92 5.22
N ILE A 96 18.55 -16.86 6.15
CA ILE A 96 17.50 -17.90 6.10
C ILE A 96 16.11 -17.26 6.21
N VAL A 97 15.92 -16.39 7.20
CA VAL A 97 14.65 -15.67 7.45
C VAL A 97 14.27 -14.84 6.23
N ARG A 98 15.20 -14.05 5.69
CA ARG A 98 14.97 -13.23 4.49
C ARG A 98 14.53 -14.09 3.32
N LYS A 99 15.24 -15.19 3.03
CA LYS A 99 14.89 -16.10 1.92
C LYS A 99 13.53 -16.75 2.12
N LYS A 100 13.23 -17.23 3.33
CA LYS A 100 11.94 -17.84 3.66
C LYS A 100 10.79 -16.84 3.51
N ILE A 101 10.90 -15.65 4.10
CA ILE A 101 9.85 -14.62 4.00
C ILE A 101 9.58 -14.24 2.54
N LEU A 102 10.64 -14.01 1.74
CA LEU A 102 10.46 -13.65 0.33
C LEU A 102 9.87 -14.79 -0.50
N HIS A 103 10.27 -16.03 -0.20
CA HIS A 103 9.71 -17.21 -0.85
C HIS A 103 8.21 -17.36 -0.53
N ASP A 104 7.86 -17.38 0.75
CA ASP A 104 6.47 -17.55 1.21
C ASP A 104 5.58 -16.43 0.71
N GLN A 105 6.09 -15.20 0.68
CA GLN A 105 5.36 -14.05 0.14
C GLN A 105 5.15 -14.15 -1.37
N ALA A 106 6.11 -14.67 -2.12
CA ALA A 106 5.97 -14.88 -3.56
C ALA A 106 4.96 -15.99 -3.87
N VAL A 107 5.04 -17.12 -3.17
CA VAL A 107 4.04 -18.20 -3.27
C VAL A 107 2.65 -17.68 -2.94
N PHE A 108 2.49 -16.96 -1.82
CA PHE A 108 1.20 -16.41 -1.43
C PHE A 108 0.68 -15.37 -2.43
N THR A 109 1.56 -14.57 -3.03
CA THR A 109 1.20 -13.62 -4.08
C THR A 109 0.71 -14.35 -5.33
N ASP A 110 1.44 -15.37 -5.80
CA ASP A 110 1.05 -16.16 -6.98
C ASP A 110 -0.33 -16.81 -6.80
N ARG A 111 -0.56 -17.46 -5.65
CA ARG A 111 -1.86 -18.05 -5.29
C ARG A 111 -3.01 -17.06 -5.34
N SER A 112 -2.77 -15.77 -5.08
CA SER A 112 -3.81 -14.72 -5.18
C SER A 112 -4.27 -14.44 -6.62
N PHE A 113 -3.54 -14.93 -7.63
CA PHE A 113 -3.90 -14.88 -9.04
C PHE A 113 -4.38 -16.24 -9.56
N THR A 114 -3.69 -17.33 -9.18
CA THR A 114 -3.95 -18.69 -9.68
C THR A 114 -5.07 -19.40 -8.93
N GLU A 115 -5.24 -19.12 -7.63
CA GLU A 115 -6.20 -19.76 -6.72
C GLU A 115 -7.02 -18.74 -5.88
N PRO A 116 -7.54 -17.63 -6.46
CA PRO A 116 -8.02 -16.49 -5.68
C PRO A 116 -9.16 -16.81 -4.70
N GLU A 117 -10.06 -17.73 -5.06
CA GLU A 117 -11.16 -18.12 -4.16
C GLU A 117 -10.66 -18.97 -2.98
N ALA A 118 -9.70 -19.88 -3.19
CA ALA A 118 -9.11 -20.66 -2.10
C ALA A 118 -8.39 -19.75 -1.09
N VAL A 119 -7.57 -18.82 -1.58
CA VAL A 119 -6.88 -17.83 -0.73
C VAL A 119 -7.89 -16.97 0.03
N LYS A 120 -8.97 -16.54 -0.62
CA LYS A 120 -10.05 -15.81 0.05
C LYS A 120 -10.66 -16.64 1.18
N GLN A 121 -11.00 -17.91 0.94
CA GLN A 121 -11.58 -18.77 1.97
C GLN A 121 -10.62 -19.01 3.14
N GLU A 122 -9.32 -19.18 2.89
CA GLU A 122 -8.29 -19.28 3.93
C GLU A 122 -8.25 -18.04 4.82
N LEU A 123 -8.23 -16.84 4.22
CA LEU A 123 -8.22 -15.57 4.96
C LEU A 123 -9.51 -15.39 5.79
N LEU A 124 -10.67 -15.72 5.23
CA LEU A 124 -11.95 -15.65 5.94
C LEU A 124 -12.06 -16.70 7.06
N ALA A 125 -11.53 -17.90 6.84
CA ALA A 125 -11.47 -18.95 7.86
C ALA A 125 -10.59 -18.53 9.04
N ALA A 126 -9.46 -17.87 8.77
CA ALA A 126 -8.61 -17.33 9.82
C ALA A 126 -9.33 -16.27 10.67
N VAL A 127 -10.14 -15.39 10.08
CA VAL A 127 -10.97 -14.44 10.84
C VAL A 127 -12.07 -15.17 11.64
N ARG A 128 -12.77 -16.11 11.00
CA ARG A 128 -13.84 -16.91 11.62
C ARG A 128 -13.35 -17.71 12.82
N ALA A 129 -12.10 -18.17 12.81
CA ALA A 129 -11.49 -18.88 13.93
C ALA A 129 -11.43 -18.04 15.22
N TYR A 130 -11.32 -16.71 15.10
CA TYR A 130 -11.38 -15.80 16.26
C TYR A 130 -12.82 -15.45 16.64
N LEU A 131 -13.65 -15.06 15.66
CA LEU A 131 -14.97 -14.48 15.93
C LEU A 131 -16.08 -15.52 16.17
N GLY A 132 -15.86 -16.78 15.79
CA GLY A 132 -16.84 -17.85 15.88
C GLY A 132 -17.77 -17.94 14.66
N PRO A 133 -18.62 -18.98 14.60
CA PRO A 133 -19.44 -19.29 13.43
C PRO A 133 -20.62 -18.34 13.20
N ASP A 134 -21.11 -17.69 14.27
CA ASP A 134 -22.33 -16.87 14.23
C ASP A 134 -22.07 -15.40 13.83
N TYR A 135 -20.80 -14.98 13.75
CA TYR A 135 -20.45 -13.63 13.35
C TYR A 135 -20.66 -13.44 11.83
N ASP A 136 -21.23 -12.31 11.43
CA ASP A 136 -21.46 -11.98 10.02
C ASP A 136 -20.15 -11.60 9.30
N ILE A 137 -19.38 -12.62 8.94
CA ILE A 137 -18.14 -12.50 8.17
C ILE A 137 -18.41 -12.05 6.74
N GLU A 138 -19.53 -12.49 6.14
CA GLU A 138 -19.83 -12.21 4.75
C GLU A 138 -20.08 -10.72 4.51
N THR A 139 -20.76 -10.04 5.43
CA THR A 139 -20.97 -8.59 5.32
C THR A 139 -19.71 -7.79 5.71
N HIS A 140 -19.00 -8.20 6.76
CA HIS A 140 -17.99 -7.36 7.41
C HIS A 140 -16.55 -7.65 7.01
N PHE A 141 -16.26 -8.81 6.43
CA PHE A 141 -14.88 -9.24 6.16
C PHE A 141 -14.67 -9.83 4.77
N THR A 142 -15.70 -9.86 3.91
CA THR A 142 -15.61 -10.37 2.52
C THR A 142 -15.52 -9.23 1.48
N PRO A 143 -14.31 -8.87 1.02
CA PRO A 143 -14.13 -7.96 -0.10
C PRO A 143 -14.71 -8.48 -1.41
N LYS A 144 -15.08 -7.54 -2.30
CA LYS A 144 -15.53 -7.82 -3.68
C LYS A 144 -14.38 -7.96 -4.70
N TYR A 145 -13.13 -7.81 -4.25
CA TYR A 145 -11.94 -7.90 -5.08
C TYR A 145 -11.13 -9.15 -4.68
N ARG A 146 -10.33 -9.71 -5.60
CA ARG A 146 -9.45 -10.86 -5.27
C ARG A 146 -8.39 -10.48 -4.24
N PRO A 147 -7.91 -11.40 -3.39
CA PRO A 147 -6.79 -11.14 -2.48
C PRO A 147 -5.61 -10.45 -3.21
N TRP A 148 -4.93 -9.54 -2.52
CA TRP A 148 -3.80 -8.75 -3.05
C TRP A 148 -4.07 -7.79 -4.22
N ARG A 149 -5.30 -7.66 -4.75
CA ARG A 149 -5.65 -6.52 -5.63
C ARG A 149 -5.62 -5.18 -4.89
N GLN A 150 -5.79 -5.24 -3.57
CA GLN A 150 -5.46 -4.18 -2.62
C GLN A 150 -4.60 -4.78 -1.50
N ARG A 151 -3.97 -3.94 -0.68
CA ARG A 151 -3.14 -4.41 0.45
C ARG A 151 -3.98 -5.28 1.39
N ILE A 152 -3.40 -6.39 1.83
CA ILE A 152 -3.92 -7.20 2.94
C ILE A 152 -3.39 -6.59 4.23
N ALA A 153 -4.27 -6.33 5.20
CA ALA A 153 -3.88 -5.83 6.51
C ALA A 153 -3.46 -7.00 7.42
N PHE A 154 -2.40 -6.83 8.20
CA PHE A 154 -1.97 -7.82 9.17
C PHE A 154 -2.52 -7.45 10.56
N ILE A 155 -3.08 -8.43 11.26
CA ILE A 155 -3.57 -8.31 12.63
C ILE A 155 -2.64 -9.16 13.52
N PRO A 156 -1.69 -8.55 14.23
CA PRO A 156 -0.78 -9.27 15.10
C PRO A 156 -1.56 -9.90 16.25
N ASP A 157 -1.31 -11.19 16.49
CA ASP A 157 -1.88 -11.97 17.60
C ASP A 157 -3.43 -11.96 17.65
N GLY A 158 -4.08 -11.57 16.54
CA GLY A 158 -5.53 -11.44 16.45
C GLY A 158 -6.13 -10.30 17.28
N ASP A 159 -5.33 -9.35 17.77
CA ASP A 159 -5.73 -8.29 18.71
C ASP A 159 -7.02 -7.52 18.32
N PHE A 160 -7.17 -7.15 17.04
CA PHE A 160 -8.38 -6.50 16.54
C PHE A 160 -9.62 -7.41 16.61
N LEU A 161 -9.46 -8.69 16.28
CA LEU A 161 -10.56 -9.66 16.31
C LEU A 161 -10.94 -10.02 17.75
N GLU A 162 -9.95 -10.08 18.65
CA GLU A 162 -10.14 -10.26 20.08
C GLU A 162 -10.92 -9.09 20.69
N ALA A 163 -10.62 -7.85 20.30
CA ALA A 163 -11.39 -6.67 20.73
C ALA A 163 -12.86 -6.75 20.28
N ILE A 164 -13.13 -7.27 19.08
CA ILE A 164 -14.50 -7.50 18.59
C ILE A 164 -15.17 -8.60 19.42
N ARG A 165 -14.50 -9.73 19.63
CA ARG A 165 -15.02 -10.86 20.41
C ARG A 165 -15.34 -10.47 21.84
N ALA A 166 -14.52 -9.62 22.45
CA ALA A 166 -14.74 -9.09 23.80
C ALA A 166 -15.87 -8.03 23.87
N GLY A 167 -16.48 -7.67 22.74
CA GLY A 167 -17.53 -6.67 22.67
C GLY A 167 -17.04 -5.22 22.83
N LYS A 168 -15.72 -4.98 22.75
CA LYS A 168 -15.10 -3.65 22.85
C LYS A 168 -15.03 -2.93 21.52
N ALA A 169 -15.05 -3.69 20.43
CA ALA A 169 -15.07 -3.18 19.07
C ALA A 169 -16.24 -3.77 18.27
N SER A 170 -16.64 -3.08 17.21
CA SER A 170 -17.61 -3.59 16.24
C SER A 170 -17.23 -3.17 14.83
N VAL A 171 -17.67 -3.95 13.84
CA VAL A 171 -17.53 -3.59 12.42
C VAL A 171 -18.90 -3.31 11.84
N VAL A 172 -19.02 -2.20 11.11
CA VAL A 172 -20.22 -1.83 10.36
C VAL A 172 -19.82 -1.61 8.91
N THR A 173 -20.40 -2.40 8.01
CA THR A 173 -20.25 -2.21 6.56
C THR A 173 -21.47 -1.48 6.04
N ASP A 174 -21.31 -0.20 5.72
CA ASP A 174 -22.39 0.65 5.22
C ASP A 174 -21.82 1.92 4.57
N GLU A 175 -22.69 2.74 3.99
CA GLU A 175 -22.37 4.04 3.42
C GLU A 175 -22.86 5.18 4.30
N ILE A 176 -22.04 6.22 4.42
CA ILE A 176 -22.40 7.46 5.12
C ILE A 176 -23.42 8.21 4.27
N GLU A 177 -24.58 8.52 4.84
CA GLU A 177 -25.54 9.44 4.26
C GLU A 177 -25.17 10.88 4.61
N LYS A 178 -25.03 11.17 5.91
CA LYS A 178 -24.59 12.46 6.44
C LYS A 178 -24.11 12.33 7.88
N PHE A 179 -23.34 13.31 8.32
CA PHE A 179 -23.06 13.50 9.74
C PHE A 179 -24.27 14.16 10.41
N THR A 180 -24.47 13.85 11.69
CA THR A 180 -25.44 14.49 12.57
C THR A 180 -24.69 15.24 13.67
N GLU A 181 -25.39 16.00 14.51
CA GLU A 181 -24.73 16.71 15.63
C GLU A 181 -24.01 15.75 16.60
N GLY A 182 -24.49 14.51 16.75
CA GLY A 182 -23.97 13.52 17.70
C GLY A 182 -23.37 12.25 17.08
N GLY A 183 -23.19 12.19 15.75
CA GLY A 183 -22.66 11.00 15.10
C GLY A 183 -22.83 10.96 13.59
N ILE A 184 -23.10 9.78 13.05
CA ILE A 184 -23.20 9.52 11.61
C ILE A 184 -24.50 8.79 11.28
N LEU A 185 -25.31 9.36 10.38
CA LEU A 185 -26.44 8.67 9.76
C LEU A 185 -25.93 7.87 8.56
N LEU A 186 -26.21 6.58 8.57
CA LEU A 186 -25.90 5.65 7.49
C LEU A 186 -27.07 5.55 6.51
N ARG A 187 -26.80 5.15 5.26
CA ARG A 187 -27.83 4.96 4.23
C ARG A 187 -28.85 3.88 4.58
N SER A 188 -28.51 2.95 5.47
CA SER A 188 -29.47 1.99 6.04
C SER A 188 -30.50 2.63 6.98
N GLY A 189 -30.33 3.89 7.37
CA GLY A 189 -31.13 4.58 8.39
C GLY A 189 -30.61 4.41 9.82
N ARG A 190 -29.59 3.56 10.04
CA ARG A 190 -28.93 3.43 11.34
C ARG A 190 -28.11 4.68 11.67
N ILE A 191 -28.17 5.12 12.92
CA ILE A 191 -27.29 6.16 13.45
C ILE A 191 -26.17 5.51 14.27
N LEU A 192 -24.93 5.88 13.98
CA LEU A 192 -23.77 5.59 14.81
C LEU A 192 -23.46 6.82 15.66
N GLU A 193 -23.81 6.78 16.94
CA GLU A 193 -23.44 7.82 17.91
C GLU A 193 -21.93 7.77 18.18
N ALA A 194 -21.30 8.94 18.25
CA ALA A 194 -19.88 9.05 18.52
C ALA A 194 -19.57 10.36 19.25
N ASP A 195 -18.66 10.30 20.22
CA ASP A 195 -18.03 11.47 20.83
C ASP A 195 -16.78 11.88 20.02
N ILE A 196 -16.13 10.90 19.38
CA ILE A 196 -14.96 11.08 18.52
C ILE A 196 -15.16 10.33 17.19
N ILE A 197 -14.91 11.00 16.07
CA ILE A 197 -14.86 10.39 14.75
C ILE A 197 -13.41 10.43 14.24
N VAL A 198 -12.87 9.26 13.94
CA VAL A 198 -11.52 9.13 13.37
C VAL A 198 -11.61 8.88 11.87
N THR A 199 -11.07 9.78 11.06
CA THR A 199 -11.05 9.64 9.60
C THR A 199 -9.80 8.86 9.17
N ALA A 200 -9.79 7.54 9.39
CA ALA A 200 -8.73 6.62 8.94
C ALA A 200 -8.82 6.34 7.42
N THR A 201 -9.00 7.41 6.63
CA THR A 201 -9.33 7.39 5.21
C THR A 201 -8.11 7.47 4.28
N GLY A 202 -6.92 7.32 4.86
CA GLY A 202 -5.64 7.23 4.16
C GLY A 202 -5.03 8.59 3.84
N PHE A 203 -4.30 8.67 2.73
CA PHE A 203 -3.47 9.83 2.39
C PHE A 203 -3.68 10.26 0.92
N ASN A 204 -3.16 11.44 0.60
CA ASN A 204 -2.99 11.90 -0.77
C ASN A 204 -1.66 11.36 -1.31
N LEU A 205 -1.70 10.53 -2.36
CA LEU A 205 -0.46 10.07 -2.98
C LEU A 205 0.31 11.29 -3.50
N ASN A 206 1.50 11.51 -2.95
CA ASN A 206 2.33 12.64 -3.33
C ASN A 206 3.30 12.20 -4.43
N VAL A 207 2.84 12.23 -5.68
CA VAL A 207 3.66 11.85 -6.84
C VAL A 207 4.87 12.77 -6.89
N LEU A 208 6.07 12.19 -6.69
CA LEU A 208 7.36 12.87 -6.77
C LEU A 208 7.53 14.08 -5.81
N GLY A 209 6.79 14.12 -4.71
CA GLY A 209 7.16 14.91 -3.53
C GLY A 209 6.77 16.40 -3.54
N ASP A 210 5.71 16.82 -4.26
CA ASP A 210 5.32 18.24 -4.43
C ASP A 210 6.47 19.11 -5.01
N ILE A 211 7.43 18.51 -5.71
CA ILE A 211 8.57 19.20 -6.33
C ILE A 211 8.16 19.74 -7.70
N ASN A 212 8.49 21.00 -7.97
CA ASN A 212 8.29 21.61 -9.29
C ASN A 212 9.48 21.31 -10.21
N PHE A 213 9.38 20.22 -10.97
CA PHE A 213 10.40 19.84 -11.95
C PHE A 213 10.31 20.68 -13.23
N VAL A 214 11.46 21.08 -13.76
CA VAL A 214 11.59 21.91 -14.97
C VAL A 214 12.73 21.39 -15.83
N ILE A 215 12.54 21.36 -17.16
CA ILE A 215 13.57 21.08 -18.16
C ILE A 215 13.53 22.22 -19.18
N ASP A 216 14.67 22.88 -19.42
CA ASP A 216 14.78 24.01 -20.35
C ASP A 216 13.67 25.06 -20.14
N GLU A 217 13.48 25.48 -18.88
CA GLU A 217 12.47 26.44 -18.43
C GLU A 217 11.00 26.01 -18.59
N LYS A 218 10.74 24.79 -19.08
CA LYS A 218 9.39 24.23 -19.23
C LYS A 218 9.04 23.28 -18.07
N PRO A 219 7.82 23.39 -17.50
CA PRO A 219 7.34 22.43 -16.50
C PRO A 219 7.36 20.99 -17.04
N LEU A 220 7.89 20.06 -16.25
CA LEU A 220 7.88 18.64 -16.59
C LEU A 220 6.56 18.00 -16.18
N VAL A 221 5.86 17.39 -17.15
CA VAL A 221 4.62 16.63 -16.94
C VAL A 221 4.94 15.14 -17.01
N PHE A 222 5.07 14.48 -15.87
CA PHE A 222 5.45 13.06 -15.81
C PHE A 222 4.46 12.14 -16.52
N ALA A 223 3.17 12.49 -16.56
CA ALA A 223 2.14 11.73 -17.26
C ALA A 223 2.35 11.63 -18.78
N ASP A 224 3.19 12.47 -19.36
CA ASP A 224 3.56 12.42 -20.78
C ASP A 224 4.80 11.54 -21.04
N THR A 225 5.47 11.08 -19.99
CA THR A 225 6.65 10.22 -20.08
C THR A 225 6.29 8.74 -20.02
N VAL A 226 7.20 7.89 -20.49
CA VAL A 226 7.18 6.44 -20.25
C VAL A 226 8.31 6.08 -19.30
N THR A 227 8.05 5.20 -18.33
CA THR A 227 9.11 4.77 -17.41
C THR A 227 10.00 3.70 -18.01
N TYR A 228 11.31 3.89 -17.95
CA TYR A 228 12.27 2.78 -18.05
C TYR A 228 12.33 2.06 -16.70
N ARG A 229 11.91 0.80 -16.66
CA ARG A 229 11.89 -0.10 -15.51
C ARG A 229 11.30 0.52 -14.25
N GLY A 230 10.33 1.42 -14.37
CA GLY A 230 9.75 2.14 -13.24
C GLY A 230 10.76 2.95 -12.41
N MET A 231 11.91 3.35 -12.99
CA MET A 231 12.99 4.05 -12.28
C MET A 231 13.50 5.30 -13.00
N MET A 232 13.41 5.39 -14.33
CA MET A 232 13.79 6.58 -15.10
C MET A 232 12.68 6.92 -16.10
N PHE A 233 12.72 8.10 -16.71
CA PHE A 233 11.62 8.60 -17.55
C PHE A 233 12.12 9.03 -18.92
N THR A 234 11.40 8.67 -19.99
CA THR A 234 11.75 9.10 -21.34
C THR A 234 11.82 10.62 -21.45
N GLY A 235 12.89 11.15 -22.03
CA GLY A 235 13.09 12.59 -22.21
C GLY A 235 13.52 13.35 -20.95
N VAL A 236 13.71 12.67 -19.81
CA VAL A 236 14.19 13.28 -18.57
C VAL A 236 15.65 12.87 -18.33
N PRO A 237 16.61 13.80 -18.41
CA PRO A 237 18.03 13.50 -18.24
C PRO A 237 18.40 13.30 -16.76
N ASN A 238 19.33 12.38 -16.50
CA ASN A 238 20.03 12.22 -15.22
C ASN A 238 19.13 12.10 -13.96
N MET A 239 17.88 11.64 -14.11
CA MET A 239 16.95 11.44 -13.00
C MET A 239 16.64 9.96 -12.80
N ALA A 240 16.78 9.51 -11.55
CA ALA A 240 16.29 8.22 -11.10
C ALA A 240 15.22 8.40 -10.00
N TRP A 241 14.20 7.56 -10.02
CA TRP A 241 13.08 7.53 -9.10
C TRP A 241 13.06 6.19 -8.37
N VAL A 242 13.23 6.25 -7.05
CA VAL A 242 13.14 5.08 -6.19
C VAL A 242 11.68 4.89 -5.78
N PHE A 243 11.03 3.90 -6.37
CA PHE A 243 9.73 3.41 -5.95
C PHE A 243 9.83 1.92 -5.62
N GLY A 244 9.21 1.48 -4.52
CA GLY A 244 9.30 0.11 -4.00
C GLY A 244 8.21 -0.83 -4.50
N TYR A 245 8.17 -2.04 -3.95
CA TYR A 245 7.10 -3.00 -4.24
C TYR A 245 5.85 -2.76 -3.39
N PHE A 246 4.69 -3.13 -3.93
CA PHE A 246 3.40 -3.15 -3.25
C PHE A 246 3.17 -4.40 -2.43
N ARG A 247 3.95 -5.47 -2.61
CA ARG A 247 3.75 -6.73 -1.89
C ARG A 247 4.94 -7.08 -1.02
N ALA A 248 6.14 -6.71 -1.44
CA ALA A 248 7.38 -6.87 -0.70
C ALA A 248 7.83 -5.55 -0.04
N SER A 249 8.92 -5.61 0.74
CA SER A 249 9.56 -4.41 1.28
C SER A 249 10.03 -3.49 0.15
N TRP A 250 9.86 -2.18 0.34
CA TRP A 250 10.35 -1.16 -0.58
C TRP A 250 11.89 -1.13 -0.64
N THR A 251 12.55 -1.47 0.46
CA THR A 251 14.03 -1.45 0.57
C THR A 251 14.70 -2.42 -0.41
N LEU A 252 14.08 -3.58 -0.67
CA LEU A 252 14.60 -4.55 -1.64
C LEU A 252 14.80 -3.95 -3.03
N ARG A 253 13.85 -3.12 -3.46
CA ARG A 253 13.94 -2.46 -4.76
C ARG A 253 14.85 -1.25 -4.72
N ALA A 254 14.92 -0.55 -3.59
CA ALA A 254 15.82 0.57 -3.41
C ALA A 254 17.29 0.15 -3.64
N ASP A 255 17.69 -0.99 -3.08
CA ASP A 255 19.03 -1.56 -3.28
C ASP A 255 19.30 -1.84 -4.77
N LEU A 256 18.37 -2.52 -5.46
CA LEU A 256 18.50 -2.83 -6.89
C LEU A 256 18.61 -1.56 -7.77
N VAL A 257 17.82 -0.53 -7.45
CA VAL A 257 17.89 0.76 -8.17
C VAL A 257 19.22 1.46 -7.89
N ALA A 258 19.70 1.43 -6.64
CA ALA A 258 20.99 2.04 -6.28
C ALA A 258 22.15 1.37 -7.02
N ASP A 259 22.19 0.04 -7.06
CA ASP A 259 23.22 -0.72 -7.80
C ASP A 259 23.18 -0.42 -9.31
N PHE A 260 21.97 -0.36 -9.89
CA PHE A 260 21.79 0.02 -11.29
C PHE A 260 22.33 1.43 -11.56
N VAL A 261 22.00 2.41 -10.71
CA VAL A 261 22.48 3.79 -10.85
C VAL A 261 23.99 3.87 -10.74
N CYS A 262 24.61 3.17 -9.78
CA CYS A 262 26.08 3.10 -9.68
C CYS A 262 26.73 2.54 -10.95
N ARG A 263 26.17 1.47 -11.51
CA ARG A 263 26.64 0.88 -12.77
C ARG A 263 26.48 1.85 -13.94
N LEU A 264 25.34 2.55 -14.02
CA LEU A 264 25.08 3.55 -15.05
C LEU A 264 26.07 4.73 -14.97
N LEU A 265 26.36 5.22 -13.77
CA LEU A 265 27.32 6.31 -13.56
C LEU A 265 28.75 5.91 -13.97
N ASN A 266 29.17 4.68 -13.67
CA ASN A 266 30.45 4.15 -14.13
C ASN A 266 30.51 4.03 -15.66
N HIS A 267 29.44 3.53 -16.28
CA HIS A 267 29.32 3.44 -17.74
C HIS A 267 29.38 4.81 -18.42
N MET A 268 28.69 5.82 -17.86
CA MET A 268 28.77 7.21 -18.34
C MET A 268 30.21 7.74 -18.26
N LYS A 269 30.93 7.45 -17.17
CA LYS A 269 32.33 7.85 -17.00
C LYS A 269 33.23 7.22 -18.06
N GLU A 270 33.04 5.94 -18.39
CA GLU A 270 33.78 5.25 -19.44
C GLU A 270 33.52 5.83 -20.84
N LYS A 271 32.29 6.24 -21.12
CA LYS A 271 31.93 6.93 -22.38
C LYS A 271 32.33 8.40 -22.43
N GLY A 272 32.71 8.99 -21.30
CA GLY A 272 32.90 10.44 -21.19
C GLY A 272 31.60 11.25 -21.29
N ALA A 273 30.45 10.60 -21.06
CA ALA A 273 29.13 11.21 -21.12
C ALA A 273 28.81 11.99 -19.82
N ARG A 274 28.14 13.13 -19.96
CA ARG A 274 27.65 13.95 -18.84
C ARG A 274 26.14 13.88 -18.68
N LYS A 275 25.44 13.46 -19.73
CA LYS A 275 23.99 13.31 -19.76
C LYS A 275 23.64 11.89 -20.21
N VAL A 276 22.71 11.27 -19.51
CA VAL A 276 21.99 10.08 -19.98
C VAL A 276 20.50 10.36 -19.95
N THR A 277 19.83 10.06 -21.06
CA THR A 277 18.38 10.25 -21.19
C THR A 277 17.76 8.95 -21.70
N PRO A 278 16.78 8.36 -21.01
CA PRO A 278 16.00 7.26 -21.56
C PRO A 278 15.23 7.71 -22.80
N ARG A 279 15.18 6.86 -23.81
CA ARG A 279 14.42 7.05 -25.05
C ARG A 279 13.82 5.74 -25.52
N LEU A 280 12.69 5.83 -26.21
CA LEU A 280 12.13 4.65 -26.88
C LEU A 280 13.06 4.22 -28.02
N ARG A 281 13.29 2.92 -28.13
CA ARG A 281 13.95 2.32 -29.30
C ARG A 281 13.03 2.44 -30.52
N PRO A 282 13.57 2.42 -31.76
CA PRO A 282 12.73 2.48 -32.97
C PRO A 282 11.59 1.45 -32.98
N GLU A 283 11.84 0.23 -32.52
CA GLU A 283 10.88 -0.88 -32.42
C GLU A 283 9.87 -0.74 -31.28
N ASP A 284 10.06 0.22 -30.37
CA ASP A 284 9.16 0.52 -29.25
C ASP A 284 8.26 1.72 -29.52
N LYS A 285 8.49 2.46 -30.61
CA LYS A 285 7.83 3.74 -30.88
C LYS A 285 6.30 3.64 -30.92
N ASP A 286 5.79 2.55 -31.47
CA ASP A 286 4.35 2.31 -31.66
C ASP A 286 3.77 1.35 -30.60
N MET A 287 4.50 1.09 -29.50
CA MET A 287 4.01 0.21 -28.44
C MET A 287 2.77 0.80 -27.76
N PRO A 288 1.83 -0.03 -27.27
CA PRO A 288 0.72 0.43 -26.46
C PRO A 288 1.20 1.15 -25.21
N LEU A 289 0.64 2.33 -24.95
CA LEU A 289 0.86 3.07 -23.70
C LEU A 289 -0.27 2.77 -22.73
N LEU A 290 0.10 2.27 -21.55
CA LEU A 290 -0.82 1.82 -20.51
C LEU A 290 -0.65 2.68 -19.24
N PRO A 291 -1.65 2.67 -18.34
CA PRO A 291 -1.49 3.26 -17.01
C PRO A 291 -0.28 2.66 -16.29
N TRP A 292 0.36 3.46 -15.43
CA TRP A 292 1.59 3.11 -14.72
C TRP A 292 1.57 1.73 -14.04
N ILE A 293 0.40 1.37 -13.52
CA ILE A 293 0.11 0.06 -12.95
C ILE A 293 -1.23 -0.43 -13.49
N ASP A 294 -1.32 -1.74 -13.72
CA ASP A 294 -2.55 -2.40 -14.11
C ASP A 294 -3.57 -2.40 -12.95
N PRO A 295 -4.77 -1.82 -13.11
CA PRO A 295 -5.81 -1.85 -12.07
C PRO A 295 -6.31 -3.27 -11.73
N GLU A 296 -6.20 -4.24 -12.64
CA GLU A 296 -6.50 -5.64 -12.31
C GLU A 296 -5.41 -6.27 -11.44
N ASN A 297 -4.18 -5.73 -11.50
CA ASN A 297 -3.09 -6.12 -10.62
C ASN A 297 -3.20 -5.44 -9.25
N PHE A 298 -3.31 -4.10 -9.20
CA PHE A 298 -3.34 -3.35 -7.94
C PHE A 298 -4.10 -2.02 -8.07
N ASN A 299 -5.19 -1.82 -7.31
CA ASN A 299 -6.09 -0.67 -7.47
C ASN A 299 -6.63 0.00 -6.17
N PRO A 300 -5.84 0.16 -5.10
CA PRO A 300 -6.30 0.92 -3.94
C PRO A 300 -6.70 2.35 -4.30
N GLY A 301 -7.73 2.87 -3.63
CA GLY A 301 -8.34 4.16 -3.98
C GLY A 301 -7.38 5.34 -3.96
N TYR A 302 -6.39 5.37 -3.06
CA TYR A 302 -5.39 6.45 -3.01
C TYR A 302 -4.54 6.53 -4.28
N MET A 303 -4.28 5.39 -4.92
CA MET A 303 -3.49 5.34 -6.15
C MET A 303 -4.37 5.68 -7.35
N MET A 304 -5.59 5.14 -7.41
CA MET A 304 -6.52 5.42 -8.52
C MET A 304 -6.85 6.91 -8.63
N ARG A 305 -6.95 7.64 -7.51
CA ARG A 305 -7.15 9.10 -7.50
C ARG A 305 -6.01 9.87 -8.19
N SER A 306 -4.79 9.34 -8.16
CA SER A 306 -3.59 10.04 -8.63
C SER A 306 -2.97 9.41 -9.88
N MET A 307 -3.62 8.39 -10.46
CA MET A 307 -3.07 7.63 -11.60
C MET A 307 -2.76 8.50 -12.81
N HIS A 308 -3.57 9.54 -13.04
CA HIS A 308 -3.42 10.49 -14.14
C HIS A 308 -2.18 11.40 -13.99
N LEU A 309 -1.54 11.44 -12.82
CA LEU A 309 -0.31 12.20 -12.57
C LEU A 309 0.95 11.34 -12.74
N LEU A 310 0.79 10.01 -12.78
CA LEU A 310 1.89 9.06 -12.87
C LEU A 310 2.32 8.87 -14.34
N PRO A 311 3.60 8.52 -14.58
CA PRO A 311 4.09 8.22 -15.92
C PRO A 311 3.41 6.99 -16.53
N LYS A 312 3.44 6.87 -17.85
CA LYS A 312 2.89 5.72 -18.58
C LYS A 312 3.87 4.54 -18.54
N ARG A 313 3.35 3.34 -18.83
CA ARG A 313 4.16 2.14 -19.06
C ARG A 313 3.94 1.61 -20.48
N GLY A 314 4.95 0.91 -21.01
CA GLY A 314 4.82 0.10 -22.21
C GLY A 314 4.37 -1.33 -21.90
N ASP A 315 4.29 -2.16 -22.93
CA ASP A 315 3.94 -3.59 -22.84
C ASP A 315 5.18 -4.51 -22.75
N LYS A 316 6.39 -3.99 -22.99
CA LYS A 316 7.66 -4.72 -22.81
C LYS A 316 8.25 -4.55 -21.41
N PRO A 317 9.06 -5.52 -20.90
CA PRO A 317 9.60 -5.48 -19.54
C PRO A 317 10.43 -4.23 -19.22
N GLU A 318 11.18 -3.70 -20.20
CA GLU A 318 12.01 -2.50 -20.02
C GLU A 318 11.16 -1.25 -19.74
N TRP A 319 9.89 -1.25 -20.12
CA TRP A 319 8.98 -0.10 -20.02
C TRP A 319 7.96 -0.25 -18.90
N GLN A 320 8.15 -1.19 -17.97
CA GLN A 320 7.22 -1.49 -16.89
C GLN A 320 7.85 -1.33 -15.50
N HIS A 321 7.05 -0.86 -14.54
CA HIS A 321 7.34 -1.05 -13.12
C HIS A 321 6.78 -2.41 -12.69
N THR A 322 7.62 -3.43 -12.65
CA THR A 322 7.16 -4.76 -12.23
C THR A 322 6.99 -4.81 -10.71
N GLN A 323 6.17 -5.75 -10.24
CA GLN A 323 5.99 -6.02 -8.80
C GLN A 323 6.74 -7.30 -8.37
N ASP A 324 7.65 -7.78 -9.22
CA ASP A 324 8.30 -9.08 -9.09
C ASP A 324 9.79 -8.90 -8.79
N TYR A 325 10.11 -8.99 -7.50
CA TYR A 325 11.49 -8.98 -7.01
C TYR A 325 12.34 -10.11 -7.60
N TRP A 326 11.78 -11.29 -7.81
CA TRP A 326 12.54 -12.46 -8.25
C TRP A 326 13.02 -12.32 -9.69
N THR A 327 12.25 -11.62 -10.51
CA THR A 327 12.66 -11.24 -11.85
C THR A 327 13.60 -10.03 -11.84
N GLU A 328 13.28 -8.96 -11.10
CA GLU A 328 14.09 -7.73 -11.12
C GLU A 328 15.49 -7.91 -10.52
N LYS A 329 15.67 -8.79 -9.51
CA LYS A 329 17.00 -9.06 -8.93
C LYS A 329 18.02 -9.59 -9.95
N ASP A 330 17.54 -10.24 -11.01
CA ASP A 330 18.39 -10.78 -12.08
C ASP A 330 18.43 -9.84 -13.29
N GLN A 331 17.30 -9.20 -13.63
CA GLN A 331 17.22 -8.32 -14.79
C GLN A 331 17.95 -6.98 -14.61
N PHE A 332 17.93 -6.37 -13.42
CA PHE A 332 18.55 -5.06 -13.22
C PHE A 332 20.08 -5.13 -13.36
N PRO A 333 20.77 -6.10 -12.73
CA PRO A 333 22.21 -6.28 -12.94
C PRO A 333 22.56 -6.65 -14.39
N ALA A 334 21.70 -7.42 -15.07
CA ALA A 334 21.93 -7.89 -16.43
C ALA A 334 21.51 -6.89 -17.53
N ALA A 335 20.85 -5.78 -17.19
CA ALA A 335 20.34 -4.83 -18.18
C ALA A 335 21.50 -4.28 -19.03
N ASP A 336 21.38 -4.35 -20.35
CA ASP A 336 22.37 -3.77 -21.26
C ASP A 336 22.15 -2.25 -21.30
N LEU A 337 23.22 -1.50 -20.98
CA LEU A 337 23.18 -0.04 -20.95
C LEU A 337 23.41 0.59 -22.34
N ASP A 338 23.70 -0.22 -23.36
CA ASP A 338 23.92 0.18 -24.75
C ASP A 338 22.88 -0.37 -25.73
N ASP A 339 21.78 -0.94 -25.23
CA ASP A 339 20.70 -1.57 -26.01
C ASP A 339 19.82 -0.59 -26.82
N GLY A 340 20.19 0.69 -26.85
CA GLY A 340 19.46 1.75 -27.54
C GLY A 340 18.40 2.47 -26.69
N CYS A 341 18.06 1.97 -25.49
CA CYS A 341 17.13 2.63 -24.56
C CYS A 341 17.71 3.92 -23.96
N PHE A 342 19.02 4.14 -24.07
CA PHE A 342 19.71 5.31 -23.54
C PHE A 342 20.37 6.13 -24.64
N ALA A 343 20.23 7.46 -24.53
CA ALA A 343 21.04 8.43 -25.25
C ALA A 343 22.08 9.02 -24.29
N TYR A 344 23.36 8.93 -24.68
CA TYR A 344 24.49 9.47 -23.94
C TYR A 344 25.02 10.71 -24.67
N GLU A 345 25.23 11.81 -23.94
CA GLU A 345 25.79 13.07 -24.44
C GLU A 345 26.88 13.61 -23.51
#